data_AF-A0A836H444-F1
#
_entry.id   AF-A0A836H444-F1
#
_cell.length_a   1.000
_cell.length_b   1.000
_cell.length_c   1.000
_cell.angle_alpha   90.00
_cell.angle_beta   90.00
_cell.angle_gamma   90.00
#
_symmetry.space_group_name_H-M   'P 1'
#
loop_
_entity.id
_entity.type
_entity.pdbx_description
1 polymer ?
#
loop_
_entity_poly.entity_id
_entity_poly.type
_entity_poly.pdbx_seq_one_letter_code
_entity_poly.pdbx_strand_id
1 'polypeptide(L)'
;MISVARANQIAEAIEVPDWVLSKSAALMYHCFGSIADAFERSVRVNFPTQHALVETWTRANAHPFAKRLPYLNPWHCIASILAYLSLIAVFRLLHRFLGKFSCRRLGLAHNLGLHLLSLYMSFGLMISARAAGYSLWNNASGTSVAEWRIAKLIWLFYVSKVVEWLDTVIMLLKQNYRQVTFLHVYHHTTVFVLWWLASLTAPGGESYYSAMVNAGVHVVMYGYYFLTLLFPSGLVRSILSRVKFVITKGQMCQFVFNCMQSVYDLVWVPRAELKYSARLLQILFWYMISLLALFGNFLVKNEKLSPQHHRADAATAAAAIGSAGTKPDGERSSGASATVGWSKTPSEPVKSERTAHVKRAPRKGSMRTYGAQAVIADPFFRSS
;
A
#
# COMPACT_ATOMS: atom_id res chain seq x y z
N MET A 1 -8.16 -24.81 21.92
CA MET A 1 -7.37 -24.91 20.67
C MET A 1 -7.97 -26.04 19.85
N ILE A 2 -8.22 -25.87 18.54
CA ILE A 2 -8.82 -26.94 17.73
C ILE A 2 -7.86 -28.15 17.60
N SER A 3 -8.42 -29.36 17.55
CA SER A 3 -7.65 -30.58 17.33
C SER A 3 -7.06 -30.60 15.91
N VAL A 4 -5.95 -31.32 15.71
CA VAL A 4 -5.31 -31.45 14.39
C VAL A 4 -6.27 -32.09 13.38
N ALA A 5 -7.03 -33.11 13.79
CA ALA A 5 -8.04 -33.75 12.95
C ALA A 5 -9.14 -32.75 12.50
N ARG A 6 -9.63 -31.92 13.43
CA ARG A 6 -10.63 -30.89 13.08
C ARG A 6 -10.02 -29.80 12.21
N ALA A 7 -8.78 -29.40 12.46
CA ALA A 7 -8.07 -28.46 11.61
C ALA A 7 -7.91 -29.00 10.18
N ASN A 8 -7.59 -30.29 10.02
CA ASN A 8 -7.45 -30.91 8.71
C ASN A 8 -8.79 -30.93 7.94
N GLN A 9 -9.90 -31.28 8.59
CA GLN A 9 -11.23 -31.22 7.98
C GLN A 9 -11.58 -29.81 7.50
N ILE A 10 -11.29 -28.79 8.31
CA ILE A 10 -11.55 -27.40 7.93
C ILE A 10 -10.61 -26.97 6.80
N ALA A 11 -9.32 -27.30 6.88
CA ALA A 11 -8.32 -26.99 5.87
C ALA A 11 -8.69 -27.58 4.50
N GLU A 12 -9.20 -28.80 4.47
CA GLU A 12 -9.72 -29.47 3.27
C GLU A 12 -10.94 -28.75 2.70
N ALA A 13 -11.88 -28.35 3.57
CA ALA A 13 -13.10 -27.66 3.13
C ALA A 13 -12.83 -26.26 2.55
N ILE A 14 -11.79 -25.58 3.01
CA ILE A 14 -11.43 -24.22 2.58
C ILE A 14 -10.23 -24.20 1.62
N GLU A 15 -9.72 -25.35 1.20
CA GLU A 15 -8.55 -25.47 0.35
C GLU A 15 -8.75 -24.72 -0.97
N VAL A 16 -7.75 -23.98 -1.42
CA VAL A 16 -7.77 -23.34 -2.75
C VAL A 16 -7.91 -24.46 -3.80
N PRO A 17 -9.01 -24.55 -4.56
CA PRO A 17 -9.17 -25.63 -5.52
C PRO A 17 -8.12 -25.55 -6.64
N ASP A 18 -7.65 -26.69 -7.14
CA ASP A 18 -6.63 -26.72 -8.20
C ASP A 18 -7.12 -26.06 -9.51
N TRP A 19 -8.42 -26.01 -9.75
CA TRP A 19 -9.00 -25.27 -10.88
C TRP A 19 -8.81 -23.75 -10.75
N VAL A 20 -8.71 -23.20 -9.53
CA VAL A 20 -8.41 -21.78 -9.32
C VAL A 20 -6.98 -21.49 -9.76
N LEU A 21 -6.03 -22.39 -9.49
CA LEU A 21 -4.66 -22.26 -9.99
C LEU A 21 -4.63 -22.28 -11.52
N SER A 22 -5.33 -23.23 -12.16
CA SER A 22 -5.33 -23.30 -13.63
C SER A 22 -6.04 -22.11 -14.29
N LYS A 23 -7.18 -21.66 -13.75
CA LYS A 23 -7.89 -20.48 -14.26
C LYS A 23 -7.13 -19.19 -14.04
N SER A 24 -6.49 -19.01 -12.88
CA SER A 24 -5.64 -17.85 -12.62
C SER A 24 -4.41 -17.84 -13.52
N ALA A 25 -3.77 -19.00 -13.74
CA ALA A 25 -2.67 -19.14 -14.70
C ALA A 25 -3.11 -18.72 -16.11
N ALA A 26 -4.25 -19.23 -16.57
CA ALA A 26 -4.80 -18.92 -17.89
C ALA A 26 -5.15 -17.43 -18.02
N LEU A 27 -5.79 -16.84 -17.01
CA LEU A 27 -6.12 -15.41 -16.99
C LEU A 27 -4.86 -14.55 -17.03
N MET A 28 -3.86 -14.85 -16.20
CA MET A 28 -2.60 -14.11 -16.17
C MET A 28 -1.86 -14.20 -17.51
N TYR A 29 -1.80 -15.40 -18.10
CA TYR A 29 -1.18 -15.58 -19.41
C TYR A 29 -1.97 -14.88 -20.52
N HIS A 30 -3.30 -14.89 -20.47
CA HIS A 30 -4.13 -14.17 -21.43
C HIS A 30 -3.91 -12.65 -21.36
N CYS A 31 -3.81 -12.10 -20.15
CA CYS A 31 -3.63 -10.66 -19.96
C CYS A 31 -2.20 -10.18 -20.25
N PHE A 32 -1.19 -10.97 -19.90
CA PHE A 32 0.20 -10.49 -19.85
C PHE A 32 1.22 -11.43 -20.52
N GLY A 33 0.83 -12.66 -20.86
CA GLY A 33 1.74 -13.70 -21.36
C GLY A 33 2.48 -13.28 -22.62
N SER A 34 1.78 -12.75 -23.63
CA SER A 34 2.40 -12.33 -24.89
C SER A 34 3.49 -11.27 -24.70
N ILE A 35 3.26 -10.32 -23.79
CA ILE A 35 4.21 -9.24 -23.46
C ILE A 35 5.38 -9.82 -22.66
N ALA A 36 5.09 -10.69 -21.69
CA ALA A 36 6.11 -11.31 -20.86
C ALA A 36 7.03 -12.24 -21.68
N ASP A 37 6.47 -13.01 -22.62
CA ASP A 37 7.21 -13.86 -23.54
C ASP A 37 8.03 -13.04 -24.55
N ALA A 38 7.51 -11.91 -25.01
CA ALA A 38 8.27 -10.99 -25.86
C ALA A 38 9.46 -10.39 -25.08
N PHE A 39 9.25 -10.03 -23.81
CA PHE A 39 10.31 -9.56 -22.93
C PHE A 39 11.36 -10.64 -22.69
N GLU A 40 10.97 -11.86 -22.31
CA GLU A 40 11.88 -12.98 -22.11
C GLU A 40 12.68 -13.28 -23.39
N ARG A 41 12.02 -13.33 -24.55
CA ARG A 41 12.71 -13.51 -25.84
C ARG A 41 13.74 -12.41 -26.10
N SER A 42 13.40 -11.16 -25.81
CA SER A 42 14.34 -10.04 -25.94
C SER A 42 15.55 -10.20 -25.01
N VAL A 43 15.32 -10.57 -23.75
CA VAL A 43 16.42 -10.81 -22.80
C VAL A 43 17.28 -11.97 -23.25
N ARG A 44 16.69 -13.06 -23.75
CA ARG A 44 17.42 -14.23 -24.24
C ARG A 44 18.33 -13.90 -25.43
N VAL A 45 17.91 -13.00 -26.33
CA VAL A 45 18.70 -12.59 -27.50
C VAL A 45 19.80 -11.60 -27.11
N ASN A 46 19.47 -10.59 -26.29
CA ASN A 46 20.40 -9.50 -25.98
C ASN A 46 21.33 -9.79 -24.80
N PHE A 47 20.93 -10.68 -23.89
CA PHE A 47 21.63 -11.02 -22.65
C PHE A 47 21.64 -12.54 -22.38
N PRO A 48 22.17 -13.36 -23.31
CA PRO A 48 22.07 -14.82 -23.24
C PRO A 48 22.75 -15.42 -22.00
N THR A 49 23.88 -14.86 -21.57
CA THR A 49 24.61 -15.33 -20.38
C THR A 49 23.80 -15.10 -19.11
N GLN A 50 23.25 -13.90 -18.94
CA GLN A 50 22.40 -13.54 -17.80
C GLN A 50 21.14 -14.39 -17.80
N HIS A 51 20.54 -14.60 -18.98
CA HIS A 51 19.39 -15.46 -19.13
C HIS A 51 19.68 -16.89 -18.64
N ALA A 52 20.77 -17.49 -19.11
CA ALA A 52 21.18 -18.84 -18.73
C ALA A 52 21.49 -18.97 -17.22
N LEU A 53 22.13 -17.96 -16.63
CA LEU A 53 22.40 -17.93 -15.19
C LEU A 53 21.11 -17.94 -14.36
N VAL A 54 20.13 -17.09 -14.71
CA VAL A 54 18.84 -17.00 -14.00
C VAL A 54 18.05 -18.30 -14.14
N GLU A 55 18.00 -18.88 -15.34
CA GLU A 55 17.34 -20.17 -15.59
C GLU A 55 17.97 -21.31 -14.77
N THR A 56 19.30 -21.38 -14.78
CA THR A 56 20.04 -22.42 -14.06
C THR A 56 19.82 -22.30 -12.55
N TRP A 57 19.93 -21.08 -12.02
CA TRP A 57 19.66 -20.81 -10.61
C TRP A 57 18.21 -21.14 -10.23
N THR A 58 17.24 -20.76 -11.07
CA THR A 58 15.82 -21.01 -10.82
C THR A 58 15.54 -22.51 -10.74
N ARG A 59 16.06 -23.31 -11.69
CA ARG A 59 15.90 -24.77 -11.68
C ARG A 59 16.59 -25.43 -10.50
N ALA A 60 17.77 -24.95 -10.12
CA ALA A 60 18.53 -25.50 -9.00
C ALA A 60 17.90 -25.24 -7.63
N ASN A 61 17.12 -24.15 -7.50
CA ASN A 61 16.52 -23.74 -6.22
C ASN A 61 14.99 -23.93 -6.17
N ALA A 62 14.35 -24.35 -7.26
CA ALA A 62 12.90 -24.54 -7.31
C ALA A 62 12.44 -25.70 -6.41
N HIS A 63 11.53 -25.40 -5.50
CA HIS A 63 10.84 -26.41 -4.70
C HIS A 63 10.03 -27.36 -5.61
N PRO A 64 9.83 -28.65 -5.25
CA PRO A 64 9.04 -29.58 -6.05
C PRO A 64 7.63 -29.06 -6.42
N PHE A 65 7.00 -28.30 -5.52
CA PHE A 65 5.71 -27.67 -5.75
C PHE A 65 5.72 -26.49 -6.72
N ALA A 66 6.87 -25.82 -6.95
CA ALA A 66 6.94 -24.63 -7.79
C ALA A 66 6.48 -24.89 -9.23
N LYS A 67 6.67 -26.11 -9.76
CA LYS A 67 6.21 -26.51 -11.10
C LYS A 67 4.68 -26.49 -11.25
N ARG A 68 3.94 -26.59 -10.15
CA ARG A 68 2.47 -26.61 -10.10
C ARG A 68 1.88 -25.24 -9.80
N LEU A 69 2.71 -24.28 -9.37
CA LEU A 69 2.30 -22.95 -8.98
C LEU A 69 2.50 -21.99 -10.16
N PRO A 70 1.45 -21.33 -10.66
CA PRO A 70 1.59 -20.45 -11.81
C PRO A 70 2.30 -19.15 -11.45
N TYR A 71 2.81 -18.45 -12.47
CA TYR A 71 3.39 -17.11 -12.33
C TYR A 71 4.70 -17.05 -11.51
N LEU A 72 5.47 -18.16 -11.51
CA LEU A 72 6.79 -18.25 -10.90
C LEU A 72 7.96 -18.12 -11.89
N ASN A 73 7.69 -17.93 -13.19
CA ASN A 73 8.75 -17.62 -14.16
C ASN A 73 9.47 -16.29 -13.74
N PRO A 74 10.80 -16.29 -13.54
CA PRO A 74 11.55 -15.10 -13.14
C PRO A 74 11.37 -13.90 -14.07
N TRP A 75 11.27 -14.14 -15.38
CA TRP A 75 11.12 -13.07 -16.37
C TRP A 75 9.76 -12.40 -16.27
N HIS A 76 8.71 -13.16 -15.94
CA HIS A 76 7.39 -12.59 -15.67
C HIS A 76 7.42 -11.72 -14.42
N CYS A 77 8.12 -12.13 -13.36
CA CYS A 77 8.29 -11.34 -12.15
C CYS A 77 9.00 -10.00 -12.47
N ILE A 78 10.14 -10.05 -13.18
CA ILE A 78 10.90 -8.85 -13.58
C ILE A 78 10.06 -7.94 -14.47
N ALA A 79 9.42 -8.48 -15.52
CA ALA A 79 8.58 -7.71 -16.43
C ALA A 79 7.44 -6.99 -15.69
N SER A 80 6.86 -7.64 -14.68
CA SER A 80 5.75 -7.08 -13.90
C SER A 80 6.19 -5.92 -13.01
N ILE A 81 7.38 -6.01 -12.42
CA ILE A 81 7.98 -4.89 -11.67
C ILE A 81 8.28 -3.72 -12.60
N LEU A 82 8.88 -3.98 -13.76
CA LEU A 82 9.16 -2.95 -14.75
C LEU A 82 7.87 -2.28 -15.23
N ALA A 83 6.81 -3.06 -15.46
CA ALA A 83 5.50 -2.53 -15.81
C ALA A 83 4.92 -1.65 -14.69
N TYR A 84 4.97 -2.10 -13.43
CA TYR A 84 4.51 -1.33 -12.27
C TYR A 84 5.26 0.02 -12.12
N LEU A 85 6.58 0.00 -12.20
CA LEU A 85 7.39 1.22 -12.09
C LEU A 85 7.19 2.16 -13.29
N SER A 86 7.08 1.60 -14.50
CA SER A 86 6.79 2.37 -15.71
C SER A 86 5.42 3.03 -15.63
N LEU A 87 4.41 2.33 -15.10
CA LEU A 87 3.07 2.89 -14.89
C LEU A 87 3.12 4.11 -13.97
N ILE A 88 3.84 4.04 -12.85
CA ILE A 88 4.02 5.18 -11.93
C ILE A 88 4.72 6.34 -12.65
N ALA A 89 5.78 6.07 -13.40
CA ALA A 89 6.55 7.09 -14.12
C ALA A 89 5.70 7.79 -15.19
N VAL A 90 4.97 7.03 -16.00
CA VAL A 90 4.07 7.55 -17.05
C VAL A 90 2.97 8.41 -16.45
N PHE A 91 2.28 7.95 -15.40
CA PHE A 91 1.25 8.76 -14.75
C PHE A 91 1.83 10.04 -14.14
N ARG A 92 3.03 9.99 -13.56
CA ARG A 92 3.72 11.18 -13.06
C ARG A 92 4.12 12.15 -14.17
N LEU A 93 4.50 11.67 -15.36
CA LEU A 93 4.79 12.55 -16.49
C LEU A 93 3.51 13.19 -17.04
N LEU A 94 2.45 12.39 -17.18
CA LEU A 94 1.19 12.80 -17.79
C LEU A 94 0.23 13.49 -16.80
N HIS A 95 0.57 13.63 -15.51
CA HIS A 95 -0.35 14.14 -14.50
C HIS A 95 -0.95 15.52 -14.81
N ARG A 96 -0.22 16.38 -15.54
CA ARG A 96 -0.69 17.71 -15.97
C ARG A 96 -1.78 17.66 -17.03
N PHE A 97 -1.86 16.56 -17.77
CA PHE A 97 -2.83 16.34 -18.84
C PHE A 97 -4.00 15.45 -18.40
N LEU A 98 -3.85 14.72 -17.29
CA LEU A 98 -4.89 13.87 -16.74
C LEU A 98 -5.82 14.66 -15.81
N GLY A 99 -7.12 14.35 -15.86
CA GLY A 99 -8.10 14.83 -14.88
C GLY A 99 -8.10 14.01 -13.59
N LYS A 100 -8.82 14.49 -12.57
CA LYS A 100 -9.10 13.70 -11.35
C LYS A 100 -10.27 12.76 -11.60
N PHE A 101 -10.09 11.46 -11.39
CA PHE A 101 -11.14 10.48 -11.53
C PHE A 101 -11.82 10.15 -10.19
N SER A 102 -13.15 10.02 -10.20
CA SER A 102 -13.90 9.51 -9.04
C SER A 102 -13.81 7.98 -8.99
N CYS A 103 -12.81 7.48 -8.26
CA CYS A 103 -12.60 6.04 -8.09
C CYS A 103 -13.35 5.46 -6.89
N ARG A 104 -14.47 6.05 -6.43
CA ARG A 104 -15.15 5.61 -5.20
C ARG A 104 -15.65 4.16 -5.27
N ARG A 105 -16.36 3.81 -6.34
CA ARG A 105 -16.88 2.44 -6.55
C ARG A 105 -15.76 1.41 -6.70
N LEU A 106 -14.75 1.75 -7.50
CA LEU A 106 -13.55 0.93 -7.66
C LEU A 106 -12.84 0.72 -6.32
N GLY A 107 -12.65 1.79 -5.55
CA GLY A 107 -12.04 1.72 -4.22
C GLY A 107 -12.86 0.90 -3.23
N LEU A 108 -14.19 1.00 -3.24
CA LEU A 108 -15.04 0.15 -2.38
C LEU A 108 -14.90 -1.33 -2.73
N ALA A 109 -15.04 -1.68 -4.01
CA ALA A 109 -14.93 -3.06 -4.48
C ALA A 109 -13.52 -3.63 -4.20
N HIS A 110 -12.49 -2.85 -4.48
CA HIS A 110 -11.09 -3.21 -4.26
C HIS A 110 -10.77 -3.46 -2.79
N ASN A 111 -11.10 -2.52 -1.90
CA ASN A 111 -10.83 -2.66 -0.47
C ASN A 111 -11.65 -3.81 0.16
N LEU A 112 -12.91 -4.01 -0.27
CA LEU A 112 -13.70 -5.15 0.20
C LEU A 112 -13.10 -6.48 -0.29
N GLY A 113 -12.71 -6.56 -1.56
CA GLY A 113 -12.07 -7.74 -2.14
C GLY A 113 -10.78 -8.11 -1.40
N LEU A 114 -9.89 -7.13 -1.17
CA LEU A 114 -8.65 -7.36 -0.44
C LEU A 114 -8.87 -7.66 1.04
N HIS A 115 -9.89 -7.07 1.69
CA HIS A 115 -10.27 -7.43 3.05
C HIS A 115 -10.67 -8.91 3.14
N LEU A 116 -11.57 -9.38 2.26
CA LEU A 116 -12.03 -10.77 2.23
C LEU A 116 -10.92 -11.74 1.83
N LEU A 117 -10.11 -11.39 0.84
CA LEU A 117 -8.96 -12.20 0.41
C LEU A 117 -7.93 -12.32 1.54
N SER A 118 -7.63 -11.23 2.25
CA SER A 118 -6.71 -11.25 3.40
C SER A 118 -7.27 -12.09 4.55
N LEU A 119 -8.58 -12.04 4.79
CA LEU A 119 -9.23 -12.84 5.81
C LEU A 119 -9.11 -14.33 5.48
N TYR A 120 -9.41 -14.68 4.23
CA TYR A 120 -9.26 -16.05 3.73
C TYR A 120 -7.82 -16.55 3.85
N MET A 121 -6.82 -15.77 3.43
CA MET A 121 -5.41 -16.17 3.51
C MET A 121 -4.94 -16.31 4.96
N SER A 122 -5.27 -15.35 5.83
CA SER A 122 -4.84 -15.37 7.24
C SER A 122 -5.46 -16.56 7.99
N PHE A 123 -6.79 -16.72 7.89
CA PHE A 123 -7.49 -17.84 8.50
C PHE A 123 -7.05 -19.18 7.89
N GLY A 124 -6.96 -19.25 6.56
CA GLY A 124 -6.53 -20.44 5.83
C GLY A 124 -5.13 -20.90 6.22
N LEU A 125 -4.17 -19.98 6.34
CA LEU A 125 -2.80 -20.30 6.77
C LEU A 125 -2.76 -20.77 8.23
N MET A 126 -3.50 -20.12 9.11
CA MET A 126 -3.60 -20.52 10.52
C MET A 126 -4.13 -21.95 10.67
N ILE A 127 -5.22 -22.28 9.97
CA ILE A 127 -5.84 -23.60 10.02
C ILE A 127 -4.96 -24.65 9.32
N SER A 128 -4.40 -24.33 8.16
CA SER A 128 -3.55 -25.26 7.39
C SER A 128 -2.23 -25.56 8.11
N ALA A 129 -1.63 -24.56 8.77
CA ALA A 129 -0.45 -24.77 9.61
C ALA A 129 -0.75 -25.70 10.78
N ARG A 130 -1.92 -25.51 11.44
CA ARG A 130 -2.35 -26.44 12.50
C ARG A 130 -2.61 -27.85 11.98
N ALA A 131 -3.19 -27.98 10.78
CA ALA A 131 -3.42 -29.27 10.12
C ALA A 131 -2.11 -29.97 9.72
N ALA A 132 -1.09 -29.22 9.30
CA ALA A 132 0.24 -29.73 8.96
C ALA A 132 1.11 -30.02 10.20
N GLY A 133 0.60 -29.77 11.41
CA GLY A 133 1.37 -29.98 12.64
C GLY A 133 2.52 -28.98 12.82
N TYR A 134 2.44 -27.81 12.18
CA TYR A 134 3.46 -26.78 12.33
C TYR A 134 3.52 -26.28 13.78
N SER A 135 4.75 -26.10 14.25
CA SER A 135 5.09 -25.43 15.49
C SER A 135 5.14 -23.90 15.24
N LEU A 136 5.34 -23.10 16.27
CA LEU A 136 5.53 -21.66 16.08
C LEU A 136 6.88 -21.31 15.41
N TRP A 137 7.85 -22.22 15.48
CA TRP A 137 9.24 -22.01 15.05
C TRP A 137 9.80 -23.24 14.30
N ASN A 138 10.87 -23.05 13.55
CA ASN A 138 11.63 -24.10 12.85
C ASN A 138 10.79 -25.14 12.06
N ASN A 139 9.85 -24.68 11.24
CA ASN A 139 9.01 -25.50 10.39
C ASN A 139 9.67 -25.77 9.03
N ALA A 140 9.61 -27.03 8.58
CA ALA A 140 10.08 -27.42 7.26
C ALA A 140 9.12 -26.97 6.15
N SER A 141 9.66 -26.66 4.97
CA SER A 141 8.86 -26.64 3.73
C SER A 141 8.98 -28.00 3.05
N GLY A 142 8.15 -28.96 3.47
CA GLY A 142 8.08 -30.29 2.88
C GLY A 142 7.12 -30.39 1.71
N THR A 143 6.80 -31.64 1.35
CA THR A 143 6.00 -31.99 0.15
C THR A 143 4.74 -32.79 0.48
N SER A 144 4.27 -32.76 1.71
CA SER A 144 3.04 -33.47 2.11
C SER A 144 1.77 -32.83 1.53
N VAL A 145 0.64 -33.54 1.60
CA VAL A 145 -0.67 -33.01 1.17
C VAL A 145 -1.06 -31.77 1.99
N ALA A 146 -0.82 -31.77 3.30
CA ALA A 146 -1.11 -30.61 4.15
C ALA A 146 -0.23 -29.40 3.77
N GLU A 147 1.04 -29.64 3.45
CA GLU A 147 1.96 -28.59 3.02
C GLU A 147 1.64 -28.07 1.61
N TRP A 148 1.05 -28.89 0.73
CA TRP A 148 0.53 -28.40 -0.54
C TRP A 148 -0.57 -27.34 -0.35
N ARG A 149 -1.44 -27.51 0.67
CA ARG A 149 -2.47 -26.49 1.00
C ARG A 149 -1.84 -25.18 1.44
N ILE A 150 -0.81 -25.26 2.27
CA ILE A 150 -0.02 -24.09 2.69
C ILE A 150 0.66 -23.46 1.47
N ALA A 151 1.30 -24.24 0.60
CA ALA A 151 1.95 -23.75 -0.61
C ALA A 151 0.99 -22.98 -1.53
N LYS A 152 -0.24 -23.47 -1.70
CA LYS A 152 -1.28 -22.75 -2.45
C LYS A 152 -1.67 -21.43 -1.81
N LEU A 153 -1.73 -21.35 -0.47
CA LEU A 153 -2.03 -20.11 0.23
C LEU A 153 -0.85 -19.12 0.20
N ILE A 154 0.40 -19.61 0.27
CA ILE A 154 1.61 -18.80 0.09
C ILE A 154 1.68 -18.23 -1.32
N TRP A 155 1.38 -19.05 -2.33
CA TRP A 155 1.27 -18.61 -3.72
C TRP A 155 0.15 -17.58 -3.90
N LEU A 156 -1.03 -17.82 -3.30
CA LEU A 156 -2.14 -16.86 -3.36
C LEU A 156 -1.74 -15.53 -2.71
N PHE A 157 -1.00 -15.58 -1.60
CA PHE A 157 -0.44 -14.42 -0.96
C PHE A 157 0.57 -13.68 -1.86
N TYR A 158 1.44 -14.39 -2.55
CA TYR A 158 2.34 -13.81 -3.57
C TYR A 158 1.55 -13.09 -4.68
N VAL A 159 0.58 -13.78 -5.30
CA VAL A 159 -0.23 -13.21 -6.39
C VAL A 159 -1.07 -12.02 -5.91
N SER A 160 -1.52 -12.02 -4.65
CA SER A 160 -2.27 -10.90 -4.07
C SER A 160 -1.50 -9.58 -4.15
N LYS A 161 -0.14 -9.60 -4.17
CA LYS A 161 0.67 -8.39 -4.27
C LYS A 161 0.54 -7.66 -5.61
N VAL A 162 0.24 -8.39 -6.68
CA VAL A 162 -0.15 -7.78 -7.97
C VAL A 162 -1.49 -7.06 -7.85
N VAL A 163 -2.44 -7.65 -7.12
CA VAL A 163 -3.74 -7.02 -6.85
C VAL A 163 -3.56 -5.77 -5.99
N GLU A 164 -2.67 -5.81 -4.99
CA GLU A 164 -2.34 -4.66 -4.14
C GLU A 164 -1.69 -3.50 -4.93
N TRP A 165 -1.07 -3.73 -6.09
CA TRP A 165 -0.61 -2.62 -6.94
C TRP A 165 -1.75 -1.71 -7.42
N LEU A 166 -3.00 -2.22 -7.46
CA LEU A 166 -4.18 -1.41 -7.73
C LEU A 166 -4.40 -0.29 -6.69
N ASP A 167 -3.86 -0.41 -5.47
CA ASP A 167 -3.80 0.72 -4.52
C ASP A 167 -3.08 1.91 -5.13
N THR A 168 -1.93 1.64 -5.74
CA THR A 168 -1.12 2.66 -6.41
C THR A 168 -1.88 3.23 -7.60
N VAL A 169 -2.51 2.38 -8.41
CA VAL A 169 -3.31 2.82 -9.56
C VAL A 169 -4.46 3.73 -9.12
N ILE A 170 -5.20 3.38 -8.06
CA ILE A 170 -6.27 4.22 -7.51
C ILE A 170 -5.71 5.55 -7.00
N MET A 171 -4.55 5.56 -6.34
CA MET A 171 -3.89 6.80 -5.91
C MET A 171 -3.52 7.68 -7.11
N LEU A 172 -2.97 7.10 -8.18
CA LEU A 172 -2.58 7.80 -9.40
C LEU A 172 -3.81 8.37 -10.14
N LEU A 173 -4.88 7.60 -10.31
CA LEU A 173 -6.14 8.03 -10.95
C LEU A 173 -6.83 9.16 -10.18
N LYS A 174 -6.74 9.15 -8.84
CA LYS A 174 -7.23 10.23 -7.98
C LYS A 174 -6.29 11.44 -7.94
N GLN A 175 -5.15 11.39 -8.63
CA GLN A 175 -4.05 12.35 -8.56
C GLN A 175 -3.51 12.59 -7.15
N ASN A 176 -3.57 11.57 -6.29
CA ASN A 176 -3.07 11.63 -4.93
C ASN A 176 -1.61 11.18 -4.83
N TYR A 177 -0.73 11.87 -5.55
CA TYR A 177 0.70 11.53 -5.63
C TYR A 177 1.44 11.65 -4.29
N ARG A 178 0.85 12.36 -3.31
CA ARG A 178 1.38 12.46 -1.94
C ARG A 178 1.37 11.11 -1.22
N GLN A 179 0.45 10.21 -1.57
CA GLN A 179 0.38 8.85 -1.01
C GLN A 179 1.36 7.87 -1.67
N VAL A 180 1.76 8.13 -2.92
CA VAL A 180 2.77 7.34 -3.63
C VAL A 180 4.18 7.77 -3.20
N THR A 181 4.49 7.45 -1.94
CA THR A 181 5.76 7.74 -1.25
C THR A 181 6.85 6.73 -1.63
N PHE A 182 8.11 7.05 -1.29
CA PHE A 182 9.21 6.09 -1.40
C PHE A 182 8.92 4.79 -0.62
N LEU A 183 8.44 4.90 0.62
CA LEU A 183 8.09 3.74 1.45
C LEU A 183 7.06 2.84 0.76
N HIS A 184 6.02 3.44 0.18
CA HIS A 184 4.98 2.72 -0.56
C HIS A 184 5.55 1.95 -1.74
N VAL A 185 6.28 2.63 -2.63
CA VAL A 185 6.84 2.00 -3.84
C VAL A 185 7.92 0.96 -3.48
N TYR A 186 8.78 1.26 -2.50
CA TYR A 186 9.77 0.33 -1.97
C TYR A 186 9.07 -0.95 -1.51
N HIS A 187 8.11 -0.83 -0.59
CA HIS A 187 7.41 -1.97 -0.01
C HIS A 187 6.68 -2.80 -1.08
N HIS A 188 5.84 -2.19 -1.92
CA HIS A 188 5.06 -2.92 -2.94
C HIS A 188 5.93 -3.56 -4.02
N THR A 189 7.14 -3.04 -4.27
CA THR A 189 8.09 -3.66 -5.21
C THR A 189 8.83 -4.82 -4.55
N THR A 190 9.42 -4.60 -3.37
CA THR A 190 10.27 -5.59 -2.72
C THR A 190 9.47 -6.76 -2.18
N VAL A 191 8.28 -6.52 -1.61
CA VAL A 191 7.43 -7.59 -1.09
C VAL A 191 7.04 -8.57 -2.19
N PHE A 192 6.75 -8.07 -3.40
CA PHE A 192 6.45 -8.93 -4.55
C PHE A 192 7.62 -9.85 -4.92
N VAL A 193 8.84 -9.31 -5.00
CA VAL A 193 10.07 -10.09 -5.28
C VAL A 193 10.34 -11.12 -4.18
N LEU A 194 10.23 -10.73 -2.92
CA LEU A 194 10.51 -11.59 -1.79
C LEU A 194 9.55 -12.77 -1.72
N TRP A 195 8.27 -12.53 -2.03
CA TRP A 195 7.26 -13.60 -2.05
C TRP A 195 7.32 -14.45 -3.31
N TRP A 196 7.78 -13.92 -4.44
CA TRP A 196 8.18 -14.75 -5.60
C TRP A 196 9.29 -15.72 -5.20
N LEU A 197 10.36 -15.22 -4.57
CA LEU A 197 11.49 -16.01 -4.11
C LEU A 197 11.05 -17.10 -3.11
N ALA A 198 10.24 -16.74 -2.11
CA ALA A 198 9.73 -17.69 -1.13
C ALA A 198 8.83 -18.74 -1.78
N SER A 199 7.94 -18.34 -2.69
CA SER A 199 7.03 -19.25 -3.39
C SER A 199 7.77 -20.21 -4.34
N LEU A 200 8.86 -19.74 -4.95
CA LEU A 200 9.72 -20.55 -5.81
C LEU A 200 10.54 -21.57 -5.00
N THR A 201 11.13 -21.15 -3.89
CA THR A 201 12.20 -21.93 -3.22
C THR A 201 11.74 -22.69 -1.97
N ALA A 202 10.76 -22.18 -1.24
CA ALA A 202 10.24 -22.80 -0.02
C ALA A 202 8.81 -22.33 0.30
N PRO A 203 7.79 -22.73 -0.51
CA PRO A 203 6.39 -22.30 -0.39
C PRO A 203 5.69 -22.96 0.81
N GLY A 204 6.12 -22.63 2.02
CA GLY A 204 5.67 -23.27 3.26
C GLY A 204 6.67 -23.04 4.38
N GLY A 205 6.71 -23.96 5.35
CA GLY A 205 7.59 -23.87 6.52
C GLY A 205 7.45 -22.52 7.22
N GLU A 206 8.55 -21.96 7.69
CA GLU A 206 8.60 -20.70 8.45
C GLU A 206 7.92 -19.49 7.77
N SER A 207 7.83 -19.48 6.43
CA SER A 207 7.15 -18.39 5.71
C SER A 207 5.66 -18.28 6.04
N TYR A 208 5.02 -19.35 6.52
CA TYR A 208 3.60 -19.36 6.86
C TYR A 208 3.23 -18.25 7.86
N TYR A 209 4.07 -18.05 8.88
CA TYR A 209 3.79 -17.12 9.97
C TYR A 209 3.78 -15.68 9.47
N SER A 210 4.82 -15.30 8.70
CA SER A 210 4.93 -13.96 8.12
C SER A 210 3.77 -13.64 7.18
N ALA A 211 3.36 -14.59 6.33
CA ALA A 211 2.18 -14.43 5.47
C ALA A 211 0.88 -14.32 6.28
N MET A 212 0.69 -15.19 7.27
CA MET A 212 -0.50 -15.25 8.10
C MET A 212 -0.71 -13.95 8.87
N VAL A 213 0.34 -13.45 9.53
CA VAL A 213 0.29 -12.19 10.30
C VAL A 213 0.15 -10.99 9.38
N ASN A 214 0.84 -10.95 8.24
CA ASN A 214 0.65 -9.87 7.25
C ASN A 214 -0.78 -9.82 6.73
N ALA A 215 -1.32 -10.96 6.32
CA ALA A 215 -2.72 -11.05 5.89
C ALA A 215 -3.65 -10.62 7.02
N GLY A 216 -3.38 -10.99 8.27
CA GLY A 216 -4.18 -10.56 9.43
C GLY A 216 -4.18 -9.04 9.64
N VAL A 217 -3.03 -8.39 9.49
CA VAL A 217 -2.95 -6.92 9.53
C VAL A 217 -3.68 -6.30 8.33
N HIS A 218 -3.57 -6.91 7.14
CA HIS A 218 -4.26 -6.46 5.92
C HIS A 218 -5.79 -6.58 6.04
N VAL A 219 -6.32 -7.56 6.77
CA VAL A 219 -7.76 -7.61 7.11
C VAL A 219 -8.20 -6.31 7.78
N VAL A 220 -7.47 -5.87 8.81
CA VAL A 220 -7.81 -4.65 9.57
C VAL A 220 -7.61 -3.41 8.71
N MET A 221 -6.50 -3.33 7.97
CA MET A 221 -6.16 -2.18 7.13
C MET A 221 -7.18 -1.96 5.99
N TYR A 222 -7.46 -2.99 5.18
CA TYR A 222 -8.42 -2.87 4.08
C TYR A 222 -9.85 -2.75 4.58
N GLY A 223 -10.20 -3.39 5.70
CA GLY A 223 -11.48 -3.18 6.39
C GLY A 223 -11.67 -1.72 6.80
N TYR A 224 -10.64 -1.10 7.36
CA TYR A 224 -10.64 0.32 7.71
C TYR A 224 -10.82 1.24 6.49
N TYR A 225 -10.11 0.96 5.38
CA TYR A 225 -10.24 1.76 4.15
C TYR A 225 -11.61 1.59 3.49
N PHE A 226 -12.14 0.37 3.47
CA PHE A 226 -13.50 0.09 2.99
C PHE A 226 -14.54 0.86 3.81
N LEU A 227 -14.51 0.74 5.13
CA LEU A 227 -15.46 1.42 6.03
C LEU A 227 -15.34 2.95 5.95
N THR A 228 -14.13 3.47 5.76
CA THR A 228 -13.90 4.91 5.54
C THR A 228 -14.55 5.43 4.26
N LEU A 229 -14.55 4.64 3.18
CA LEU A 229 -15.20 5.01 1.91
C LEU A 229 -16.73 4.84 1.96
N LEU A 230 -17.21 3.90 2.78
CA LEU A 230 -18.62 3.62 2.97
C LEU A 230 -19.28 4.68 3.86
N PHE A 231 -18.61 5.05 4.96
CA PHE A 231 -19.06 6.02 5.96
C PHE A 231 -18.15 7.26 5.98
N PRO A 232 -18.35 8.23 5.06
CA PRO A 232 -17.49 9.41 4.95
C PRO A 232 -17.63 10.40 6.12
N SER A 233 -18.77 10.38 6.83
CA SER A 233 -19.07 11.27 7.97
C SER A 233 -19.88 10.53 9.05
N GLY A 234 -20.01 11.14 10.23
CA GLY A 234 -20.80 10.61 11.35
C GLY A 234 -19.99 9.83 12.39
N LEU A 235 -20.70 9.14 13.30
CA LEU A 235 -20.12 8.45 14.46
C LEU A 235 -19.09 7.37 14.04
N VAL A 236 -19.42 6.58 13.01
CA VAL A 236 -18.53 5.53 12.49
C VAL A 236 -17.20 6.13 12.01
N ARG A 237 -17.24 7.27 11.30
CA ARG A 237 -16.04 7.97 10.85
C ARG A 237 -15.17 8.45 12.02
N SER A 238 -15.81 8.95 13.08
CA SER A 238 -15.12 9.37 14.31
C SER A 238 -14.41 8.20 14.99
N ILE A 239 -15.08 7.04 15.12
CA ILE A 239 -14.48 5.82 15.67
C ILE A 239 -13.29 5.36 14.81
N LEU A 240 -13.47 5.30 13.49
CA LEU A 240 -12.42 4.89 12.55
C LEU A 240 -11.17 5.77 12.68
N SER A 241 -11.33 7.08 12.89
CA SER A 241 -10.17 7.98 13.04
C SER A 241 -9.22 7.56 14.17
N ARG A 242 -9.74 6.95 15.25
CA ARG A 242 -8.96 6.42 16.37
C ARG A 242 -8.27 5.09 16.04
N VAL A 243 -8.91 4.26 15.20
CA VAL A 243 -8.39 2.96 14.74
C VAL A 243 -7.16 3.12 13.85
N LYS A 244 -6.99 4.26 13.16
CA LYS A 244 -5.82 4.54 12.32
C LYS A 244 -4.48 4.29 13.05
N PHE A 245 -4.37 4.75 14.30
CA PHE A 245 -3.14 4.57 15.09
C PHE A 245 -2.89 3.10 15.44
N VAL A 246 -3.95 2.36 15.73
CA VAL A 246 -3.90 0.91 16.02
C VAL A 246 -3.38 0.14 14.81
N ILE A 247 -3.79 0.50 13.60
CA ILE A 247 -3.31 -0.13 12.36
C ILE A 247 -1.79 0.07 12.21
N THR A 248 -1.30 1.30 12.36
CA THR A 248 0.14 1.57 12.20
C THR A 248 0.97 0.89 13.29
N LYS A 249 0.49 0.85 14.54
CA LYS A 249 1.16 0.08 15.61
C LYS A 249 1.11 -1.42 15.34
N GLY A 250 -0.01 -1.95 14.83
CA GLY A 250 -0.14 -3.36 14.43
C GLY A 250 0.87 -3.75 13.34
N GLN A 251 1.06 -2.91 12.33
CA GLN A 251 2.09 -3.10 11.29
C GLN A 251 3.51 -3.15 11.89
N MET A 252 3.82 -2.28 12.86
CA MET A 252 5.12 -2.28 13.55
C MET A 252 5.32 -3.52 14.41
N CYS A 253 4.31 -3.90 15.19
CA CYS A 253 4.35 -5.11 16.00
C CYS A 253 4.58 -6.35 15.14
N GLN A 254 3.92 -6.44 13.97
CA GLN A 254 4.15 -7.51 13.01
C GLN A 254 5.63 -7.60 12.61
N PHE A 255 6.27 -6.48 12.25
CA PHE A 255 7.66 -6.51 11.81
C PHE A 255 8.60 -6.95 12.93
N VAL A 256 8.32 -6.54 14.18
CA VAL A 256 9.04 -6.99 15.36
C VAL A 256 8.88 -8.50 15.55
N PHE A 257 7.66 -9.05 15.48
CA PHE A 257 7.45 -10.49 15.65
C PHE A 257 8.11 -11.32 14.55
N ASN A 258 8.05 -10.89 13.29
CA ASN A 258 8.76 -11.55 12.19
C ASN A 258 10.30 -11.49 12.36
N CYS A 259 10.83 -10.37 12.89
CA CYS A 259 12.23 -10.27 13.29
C CYS A 259 12.57 -11.29 14.38
N MET A 260 11.76 -11.37 15.43
CA MET A 260 11.98 -12.30 16.55
C MET A 260 11.99 -13.76 16.08
N GLN A 261 11.06 -14.13 15.19
CA GLN A 261 11.03 -15.46 14.56
C GLN A 261 12.31 -15.76 13.79
N SER A 262 12.73 -14.82 12.95
CA SER A 262 13.96 -14.99 12.17
C SER A 262 15.18 -15.13 13.09
N VAL A 263 15.27 -14.32 14.15
CA VAL A 263 16.37 -14.35 15.11
C VAL A 263 16.39 -15.67 15.89
N TYR A 264 15.23 -16.14 16.37
CA TYR A 264 15.11 -17.41 17.08
C TYR A 264 15.64 -18.56 16.21
N ASP A 265 15.14 -18.71 14.99
CA ASP A 265 15.56 -19.78 14.07
C ASP A 265 17.03 -19.65 13.63
N LEU A 266 17.58 -18.43 13.56
CA LEU A 266 18.95 -18.22 13.12
C LEU A 266 19.99 -18.47 14.22
N VAL A 267 19.64 -18.24 15.49
CA VAL A 267 20.61 -18.19 16.59
C VAL A 267 20.35 -19.26 17.67
N TRP A 268 19.08 -19.59 17.96
CA TRP A 268 18.73 -20.56 19.01
C TRP A 268 18.55 -21.98 18.48
N VAL A 269 18.21 -22.14 17.20
CA VAL A 269 18.10 -23.46 16.57
C VAL A 269 19.48 -23.89 16.06
N PRO A 270 20.05 -25.02 16.53
CA PRO A 270 21.31 -25.54 16.01
C PRO A 270 21.27 -25.70 14.49
N ARG A 271 22.36 -25.38 13.79
CA ARG A 271 22.35 -25.41 12.31
C ARG A 271 22.07 -26.76 11.70
N ALA A 272 22.43 -27.85 12.37
CA ALA A 272 22.11 -29.20 11.92
C ALA A 272 20.61 -29.54 12.03
N GLU A 273 19.86 -28.80 12.85
CA GLU A 273 18.44 -29.04 13.14
C GLU A 273 17.50 -28.02 12.46
N LEU A 274 18.07 -27.01 11.78
CA LEU A 274 17.30 -26.01 11.05
C LEU A 274 16.62 -26.65 9.83
N LYS A 275 15.29 -26.62 9.82
CA LYS A 275 14.46 -27.24 8.79
C LYS A 275 14.09 -26.30 7.64
N TYR A 276 14.39 -25.01 7.78
CA TYR A 276 14.07 -23.99 6.78
C TYR A 276 15.33 -23.33 6.20
N SER A 277 15.18 -22.62 5.09
CA SER A 277 16.32 -21.95 4.44
C SER A 277 16.86 -20.81 5.30
N ALA A 278 18.07 -20.97 5.81
CA ALA A 278 18.81 -19.93 6.53
C ALA A 278 18.90 -18.62 5.73
N ARG A 279 19.05 -18.70 4.41
CA ARG A 279 19.13 -17.51 3.54
C ARG A 279 17.81 -16.75 3.51
N LEU A 280 16.68 -17.46 3.43
CA LEU A 280 15.35 -16.81 3.44
C LEU A 280 15.08 -16.15 4.79
N LEU A 281 15.49 -16.77 5.90
CA LEU A 281 15.38 -16.18 7.24
C LEU A 281 16.25 -14.92 7.38
N GLN A 282 17.48 -14.92 6.85
CA GLN A 282 18.34 -13.73 6.83
C GLN A 282 17.74 -12.60 5.99
N ILE A 283 17.19 -12.92 4.82
CA ILE A 283 16.51 -11.95 3.96
C ILE A 283 15.29 -11.37 4.68
N LEU A 284 14.47 -12.21 5.34
CA LEU A 284 13.34 -11.79 6.14
C LEU A 284 13.78 -10.82 7.25
N PHE A 285 14.81 -11.19 8.03
CA PHE A 285 15.35 -10.36 9.10
C PHE A 285 15.75 -8.96 8.60
N TRP A 286 16.62 -8.88 7.59
CA TRP A 286 17.09 -7.60 7.08
C TRP A 286 15.96 -6.77 6.46
N TYR A 287 14.99 -7.42 5.83
CA TYR A 287 13.81 -6.73 5.30
C TYR A 287 12.90 -6.18 6.40
N MET A 288 12.70 -6.90 7.50
CA MET A 288 11.94 -6.38 8.63
C MET A 288 12.65 -5.19 9.29
N ILE A 289 13.98 -5.21 9.40
CA ILE A 289 14.77 -4.07 9.87
C ILE A 289 14.60 -2.85 8.95
N SER A 290 14.66 -3.04 7.62
CA SER A 290 14.48 -1.93 6.68
C SER A 290 13.07 -1.32 6.76
N LEU A 291 12.03 -2.15 6.90
CA LEU A 291 10.65 -1.68 7.07
C LEU A 291 10.45 -0.95 8.41
N LEU A 292 11.02 -1.47 9.51
CA LEU A 292 10.98 -0.79 10.81
C LEU A 292 11.63 0.60 10.73
N ALA A 293 12.79 0.72 10.08
CA ALA A 293 13.47 2.00 9.90
C ALA A 293 12.63 2.98 9.06
N LEU A 294 12.04 2.51 7.94
CA LEU A 294 11.27 3.37 7.06
C LEU A 294 9.93 3.81 7.68
N PHE A 295 9.23 2.92 8.37
CA PHE A 295 8.01 3.28 9.08
C PHE A 295 8.29 4.12 10.32
N GLY A 296 9.37 3.86 11.06
CA GLY A 296 9.82 4.70 12.16
C GLY A 296 10.08 6.13 11.69
N ASN A 297 10.79 6.29 10.56
CA ASN A 297 10.99 7.59 9.91
C ASN A 297 9.66 8.25 9.49
N PHE A 298 8.72 7.48 8.93
CA PHE A 298 7.39 7.98 8.56
C PHE A 298 6.59 8.47 9.78
N LEU A 299 6.61 7.72 10.89
CA LEU A 299 5.96 8.09 12.14
C LEU A 299 6.53 9.39 12.72
N VAL A 300 7.86 9.47 12.86
CA VAL A 300 8.54 10.65 13.40
C VAL A 300 8.29 11.89 12.54
N LYS A 301 8.29 11.76 11.21
CA LYS A 301 8.01 12.89 10.31
C LYS A 301 6.57 13.38 10.47
N ASN A 302 5.59 12.48 10.57
CA ASN A 302 4.20 12.87 10.75
C ASN A 302 3.95 13.49 12.13
N GLU A 303 4.59 12.97 13.18
CA GLU A 303 4.52 13.56 14.52
C GLU A 303 5.14 14.95 14.56
N LYS A 304 6.26 15.21 13.88
CA LYS A 304 6.87 16.57 13.85
C LYS A 304 6.03 17.59 13.08
N LEU A 305 5.26 17.14 12.08
CA LEU A 305 4.36 18.00 11.30
C LEU A 305 3.07 18.36 12.07
N SER A 306 2.59 17.50 12.99
CA SER A 306 1.36 17.75 13.75
C SER A 306 1.42 18.99 14.68
N PRO A 307 2.48 19.21 15.50
CA PRO A 307 2.66 20.43 16.29
C PRO A 307 2.86 21.68 15.42
N GLN A 308 3.47 21.54 14.25
CA GLN A 308 3.68 22.65 13.33
C GLN A 308 2.38 23.10 12.67
N HIS A 309 1.47 22.17 12.33
CA HIS A 309 0.13 22.54 11.85
C HIS A 309 -0.71 23.20 12.94
N HIS A 310 -0.73 22.66 14.16
CA HIS A 310 -1.45 23.31 15.26
C HIS A 310 -0.92 24.71 15.58
N ARG A 311 0.40 24.95 15.47
CA ARG A 311 1.00 26.29 15.61
C ARG A 311 0.71 27.21 14.42
N ALA A 312 0.72 26.69 13.19
CA ALA A 312 0.41 27.47 12.00
C ALA A 312 -1.08 27.86 11.92
N ASP A 313 -1.98 26.95 12.29
CA ASP A 313 -3.42 27.20 12.37
C ASP A 313 -3.74 28.18 13.50
N ALA A 314 -3.08 28.06 14.66
CA ALA A 314 -3.18 29.02 15.76
C ALA A 314 -2.62 30.40 15.40
N ALA A 315 -1.49 30.47 14.67
CA ALA A 315 -0.91 31.73 14.20
C ALA A 315 -1.78 32.39 13.12
N THR A 316 -2.39 31.60 12.23
CA THR A 316 -3.31 32.09 11.19
C THR A 316 -4.63 32.57 11.81
N ALA A 317 -5.15 31.85 12.81
CA ALA A 317 -6.31 32.28 13.60
C ALA A 317 -6.02 33.56 14.40
N ALA A 318 -4.84 33.66 15.02
CA ALA A 318 -4.42 34.86 15.75
C ALA A 318 -4.23 36.07 14.80
N ALA A 319 -3.70 35.86 13.59
CA ALA A 319 -3.57 36.92 12.58
C ALA A 319 -4.94 37.40 12.04
N ALA A 320 -5.91 36.49 11.88
CA ALA A 320 -7.27 36.83 11.48
C ALA A 320 -8.03 37.61 12.57
N ILE A 321 -7.75 37.35 13.85
CA ILE A 321 -8.30 38.12 14.98
C ILE A 321 -7.61 39.49 15.09
N GLY A 322 -6.29 39.56 14.83
CA GLY A 322 -5.52 40.81 14.86
C GLY A 322 -5.88 41.80 13.75
N SER A 323 -6.36 41.35 12.59
CA SER A 323 -6.78 42.26 11.50
C SER A 323 -8.21 42.80 11.67
N ALA A 324 -8.97 42.31 12.65
CA ALA A 324 -10.34 42.78 12.93
C ALA A 324 -10.40 43.90 13.99
N GLY A 325 -9.26 44.30 14.56
CA GLY A 325 -9.19 45.19 15.71
C GLY A 325 -8.39 46.47 15.48
N THR A 326 -8.71 47.27 14.46
CA THR A 326 -8.32 48.69 14.43
C THR A 326 -9.39 49.53 13.72
N LYS A 327 -10.35 50.05 14.48
CA LYS A 327 -11.02 51.32 14.17
C LYS A 327 -10.82 52.23 15.39
N PRO A 328 -10.35 53.48 15.22
CA PRO A 328 -10.29 54.43 16.32
C PRO A 328 -11.71 54.96 16.60
N ASP A 329 -12.06 54.98 17.88
CA ASP A 329 -13.30 55.55 18.40
C ASP A 329 -13.35 57.07 18.22
N GLY A 330 -14.53 57.58 17.87
CA GLY A 330 -14.81 59.00 17.79
C GLY A 330 -16.30 59.29 17.56
N GLU A 331 -16.96 59.66 18.67
CA GLU A 331 -18.20 60.43 18.79
C GLU A 331 -19.58 59.74 18.77
N ARG A 332 -20.26 59.98 19.91
CA ARG A 332 -21.66 59.72 20.27
C ARG A 332 -22.61 60.58 19.42
N SER A 333 -23.77 60.02 19.06
CA SER A 333 -25.05 60.56 19.54
C SER A 333 -26.23 59.62 19.26
N SER A 334 -27.12 59.56 20.24
CA SER A 334 -28.41 58.89 20.34
C SER A 334 -29.38 59.09 19.17
N GLY A 335 -30.24 58.10 18.89
CA GLY A 335 -31.44 58.32 18.07
C GLY A 335 -32.24 57.04 17.80
N ALA A 336 -33.48 57.03 18.26
CA ALA A 336 -34.44 55.94 18.28
C ALA A 336 -34.91 55.38 16.93
N SER A 337 -35.50 54.17 17.03
CA SER A 337 -36.75 53.71 16.39
C SER A 337 -36.75 53.22 14.93
N ALA A 338 -37.08 51.92 14.83
CA ALA A 338 -37.98 51.24 13.90
C ALA A 338 -38.33 51.88 12.54
N THR A 339 -38.24 51.09 11.46
CA THR A 339 -39.43 50.49 10.81
C THR A 339 -39.06 49.59 9.63
N VAL A 340 -39.92 48.59 9.44
CA VAL A 340 -39.97 47.59 8.37
C VAL A 340 -40.56 48.21 7.09
N GLY A 341 -40.07 47.82 5.91
CA GLY A 341 -40.69 48.18 4.64
C GLY A 341 -40.14 47.42 3.44
N TRP A 342 -40.93 46.48 2.94
CA TRP A 342 -40.70 45.68 1.74
C TRP A 342 -40.62 46.49 0.43
N SER A 343 -39.83 46.03 -0.55
CA SER A 343 -40.32 45.40 -1.81
C SER A 343 -39.47 45.67 -3.07
N LYS A 344 -39.24 44.57 -3.81
CA LYS A 344 -39.26 44.38 -5.28
C LYS A 344 -38.24 45.12 -6.19
N THR A 345 -37.24 44.33 -6.68
CA THR A 345 -36.86 43.99 -8.08
C THR A 345 -37.27 44.91 -9.27
N PRO A 346 -36.71 44.74 -10.50
CA PRO A 346 -35.34 44.42 -10.98
C PRO A 346 -34.90 45.30 -12.19
N SER A 347 -33.64 45.28 -12.65
CA SER A 347 -33.23 45.37 -14.08
C SER A 347 -31.72 45.60 -14.29
N GLU A 348 -31.08 44.60 -14.90
CA GLU A 348 -30.21 44.61 -16.09
C GLU A 348 -29.11 45.67 -16.40
N PRO A 349 -28.13 45.32 -17.28
CA PRO A 349 -26.72 45.63 -17.08
C PRO A 349 -26.20 46.79 -17.95
N VAL A 350 -25.10 47.41 -17.52
CA VAL A 350 -24.33 48.34 -18.38
C VAL A 350 -22.86 47.93 -18.41
N LYS A 351 -22.42 47.55 -19.61
CA LYS A 351 -21.00 47.50 -20.00
C LYS A 351 -20.47 48.92 -20.16
N SER A 352 -19.26 49.20 -19.69
CA SER A 352 -18.38 50.14 -20.40
C SER A 352 -16.91 49.79 -20.16
N GLU A 353 -16.20 49.64 -21.27
CA GLU A 353 -14.74 49.59 -21.35
C GLU A 353 -14.16 50.96 -21.01
N ARG A 354 -13.06 50.99 -20.25
CA ARG A 354 -12.05 52.04 -20.36
C ARG A 354 -10.65 51.46 -20.22
N THR A 355 -9.96 51.49 -21.35
CA THR A 355 -8.51 51.43 -21.51
C THR A 355 -7.85 52.67 -20.91
N ALA A 356 -6.74 52.49 -20.19
CA ALA A 356 -5.73 53.53 -19.98
C ALA A 356 -4.36 52.90 -19.69
N HIS A 357 -3.44 53.09 -20.63
CA HIS A 357 -2.00 52.85 -20.49
C HIS A 357 -1.35 53.87 -19.55
N VAL A 358 -0.52 53.43 -18.60
CA VAL A 358 0.64 54.22 -18.13
C VAL A 358 1.85 53.33 -17.80
N LYS A 359 2.87 53.47 -18.66
CA LYS A 359 4.35 53.44 -18.50
C LYS A 359 5.03 52.58 -17.42
N ARG A 360 5.91 51.68 -17.91
CA ARG A 360 7.07 51.08 -17.22
C ARG A 360 8.25 52.07 -17.13
N ALA A 361 9.02 52.00 -16.05
CA ALA A 361 10.50 52.05 -16.05
C ALA A 361 11.09 51.53 -14.71
N PRO A 362 12.37 51.11 -14.65
CA PRO A 362 12.80 49.88 -13.97
C PRO A 362 13.60 50.11 -12.69
N ARG A 363 13.76 49.07 -11.85
CA ARG A 363 14.97 48.92 -11.03
C ARG A 363 15.25 47.50 -10.50
N LYS A 364 16.42 47.02 -10.93
CA LYS A 364 17.44 46.20 -10.25
C LYS A 364 17.07 44.80 -9.75
N GLY A 365 17.71 43.84 -10.42
CA GLY A 365 17.74 42.44 -10.05
C GLY A 365 18.47 42.19 -8.73
N SER A 366 17.90 41.23 -8.00
CA SER A 366 18.58 40.41 -7.01
C SER A 366 18.25 38.98 -7.39
N MET A 367 19.26 38.20 -7.76
CA MET A 367 19.16 36.75 -7.91
C MET A 367 18.46 36.16 -6.68
N ARG A 368 17.27 35.59 -6.87
CA ARG A 368 16.69 34.64 -5.91
C ARG A 368 17.00 33.25 -6.43
N THR A 369 17.94 32.60 -5.76
CA THR A 369 18.11 31.16 -5.76
C THR A 369 16.76 30.48 -5.49
N TYR A 370 16.38 29.56 -6.37
CA TYR A 370 15.19 28.72 -6.24
C TYR A 370 15.33 27.80 -5.01
N GLY A 371 14.95 28.31 -3.84
CA GLY A 371 14.71 27.52 -2.64
C GLY A 371 13.30 26.94 -2.70
N ALA A 372 13.22 25.61 -2.63
CA ALA A 372 11.98 24.84 -2.59
C ALA A 372 10.99 25.43 -1.57
N GLN A 373 9.88 25.98 -2.05
CA GLN A 373 8.77 26.36 -1.19
C GLN A 373 8.13 25.10 -0.59
N ALA A 374 8.15 25.03 0.73
CA ALA A 374 7.42 24.07 1.53
C ALA A 374 5.92 24.24 1.27
N VAL A 375 5.31 23.27 0.60
CA VAL A 375 3.88 23.28 0.28
C VAL A 375 3.11 22.53 1.37
N ILE A 376 2.52 23.34 2.26
CA ILE A 376 1.17 23.23 2.85
C ILE A 376 0.60 21.81 2.92
N ALA A 377 0.51 21.30 4.15
CA ALA A 377 -0.09 20.02 4.46
C ALA A 377 -1.44 20.19 5.18
N ASP A 378 -2.51 20.06 4.40
CA ASP A 378 -3.65 19.18 4.69
C ASP A 378 -4.33 18.88 3.35
N PRO A 379 -4.57 17.61 2.98
CA PRO A 379 -5.91 17.29 2.50
C PRO A 379 -6.27 15.81 2.73
N PHE A 380 -7.08 15.51 3.74
CA PHE A 380 -7.92 14.31 3.71
C PHE A 380 -9.40 14.69 3.62
N PHE A 381 -9.88 14.79 2.37
CA PHE A 381 -11.28 14.96 1.97
C PHE A 381 -11.95 16.28 2.39
N ARG A 382 -11.70 17.34 1.61
CA ARG A 382 -12.76 18.30 1.30
C ARG A 382 -13.35 17.93 -0.06
N SER A 383 -14.56 17.40 -0.04
CA SER A 383 -15.41 17.28 -1.23
C SER A 383 -15.91 18.67 -1.59
N SER A 384 -15.57 19.13 -2.79
CA SER A 384 -16.46 19.92 -3.63
C SER A 384 -16.78 19.07 -4.84
#